data_AF-A0A3P6QGI1-F1
#
_entry.id   AF-A0A3P6QGI1-F1
#
_cell.length_a   1.000
_cell.length_b   1.000
_cell.length_c   1.000
_cell.angle_alpha   90.00
_cell.angle_beta   90.00
_cell.angle_gamma   90.00
#
_symmetry.space_group_name_H-M   'P 1'
#
loop_
_entity.id
_entity.type
_entity.pdbx_description
1 polymer ?
#
loop_
_entity_poly.entity_id
_entity_poly.type
_entity_poly.pdbx_seq_one_letter_code
_entity_poly.pdbx_strand_id
1 'polypeptide(L)'
;MNFEIIHVWMLALEKNLLYPLVAMAVLTECGWYLPWARFIAPLIVLRFLRGGFSHPQLIYVPLALAFTLTRFDWKTGLPFGLSNEISPSTVFPLVLYLLIVLYPKWLELYLKMSFVMAYVAPWQISWGSAFHAFAQPFSIPHSALIWTQTVVSSLISAPLNPFLGSSFFTTSYVRPVKFWERDYNTKRSDASNTTLASQIDRGPMLDDSNLNAVFYEHLTRSLQKSLAGDLQMGRWATSVQPGDCFILASFYLNCLVHIIEVGNGFVTFQLRGLEFRGTYCHQREVEAISDDQTQGTGCCCCAPGSLPGFLSLNTAWSLRWLAWEVVTGKYIIDGYSITDNSAVNLLQVHELRRFLVTLYVKCIVYYALASNKLQSWLSNETVHATLEPIVTNPHYADVDHLFCSTNDEDFDMNKMGISRSSFTEWYSLWIAHCIHKRSERNPDEELWVVFLLLLSRFCFM
;
A
#
# COMPACT_ATOMS: atom_id res chain seq x y z
N MET A 1 22.41 -1.63 5.89
CA MET A 1 22.97 -0.39 5.32
C MET A 1 24.17 -0.61 4.40
N ASN A 2 25.35 -1.06 4.83
CA ASN A 2 26.52 -1.14 3.93
C ASN A 2 26.28 -1.98 2.66
N PHE A 3 25.64 -3.14 2.79
CA PHE A 3 25.30 -4.00 1.64
C PHE A 3 24.28 -3.35 0.69
N GLU A 4 23.27 -2.66 1.21
CA GLU A 4 22.25 -1.97 0.41
C GLU A 4 22.87 -0.82 -0.38
N ILE A 5 23.77 -0.05 0.25
CA ILE A 5 24.50 1.05 -0.40
C ILE A 5 25.35 0.50 -1.55
N ILE A 6 26.13 -0.56 -1.29
CA ILE A 6 26.96 -1.21 -2.32
C ILE A 6 26.06 -1.74 -3.45
N HIS A 7 24.93 -2.38 -3.12
CA HIS A 7 23.98 -2.88 -4.11
C HIS A 7 23.45 -1.78 -5.03
N VAL A 8 23.00 -0.66 -4.46
CA VAL A 8 22.48 0.49 -5.22
C VAL A 8 23.56 1.06 -6.14
N TRP A 9 24.80 1.22 -5.66
CA TRP A 9 25.91 1.70 -6.48
C TRP A 9 26.30 0.73 -7.60
N MET A 10 26.31 -0.58 -7.33
CA MET A 10 26.53 -1.59 -8.36
C MET A 10 25.45 -1.54 -9.44
N LEU A 11 24.17 -1.43 -9.04
CA LEU A 11 23.05 -1.31 -9.96
C LEU A 11 23.13 -0.02 -10.79
N ALA A 12 23.56 1.08 -10.18
CA ALA A 12 23.76 2.36 -10.87
C ALA A 12 24.92 2.30 -11.88
N LEU A 13 26.03 1.65 -11.53
CA LEU A 13 27.16 1.43 -12.44
C LEU A 13 26.75 0.52 -13.61
N GLU A 14 26.01 -0.55 -13.32
CA GLU A 14 25.51 -1.49 -14.32
C GLU A 14 24.62 -0.77 -15.35
N LYS A 15 23.62 -0.01 -14.88
CA LYS A 15 22.66 0.73 -15.71
C LYS A 15 23.31 1.82 -16.55
N ASN A 16 24.16 2.64 -15.93
CA ASN A 16 24.65 3.87 -16.56
C ASN A 16 25.97 3.70 -17.31
N LEU A 17 26.79 2.71 -16.95
CA LEU A 17 28.12 2.51 -17.54
C LEU A 17 28.20 1.19 -18.32
N LEU A 18 27.85 0.07 -17.69
CA LEU A 18 28.13 -1.25 -18.25
C LEU A 18 27.25 -1.57 -19.48
N TYR A 19 25.93 -1.36 -19.40
CA TYR A 19 25.06 -1.62 -20.56
C TYR A 19 25.35 -0.72 -21.77
N PRO A 20 25.55 0.61 -21.62
CA PRO A 20 25.97 1.44 -22.75
C PRO A 20 27.30 1.01 -23.36
N LEU A 21 28.28 0.63 -22.54
CA LEU A 21 29.59 0.17 -23.01
C LEU A 21 29.48 -1.14 -23.79
N VAL A 22 28.69 -2.10 -23.30
CA VAL A 22 28.39 -3.33 -24.03
C VAL A 22 27.66 -3.03 -25.34
N ALA A 23 26.67 -2.14 -25.36
CA ALA A 23 25.96 -1.78 -26.58
C ALA A 23 26.91 -1.17 -27.63
N MET A 24 27.82 -0.29 -27.21
CA MET A 24 28.84 0.31 -28.08
C MET A 24 29.85 -0.72 -28.59
N ALA A 25 30.32 -1.62 -27.74
CA ALA A 25 31.23 -2.71 -28.14
C ALA A 25 30.58 -3.64 -29.19
N VAL A 26 29.32 -4.02 -28.96
CA VAL A 26 28.56 -4.89 -29.88
C VAL A 26 28.33 -4.21 -31.23
N LEU A 27 28.02 -2.92 -31.24
CA LEU A 27 27.87 -2.13 -32.47
C LEU A 27 29.19 -1.94 -33.24
N THR A 28 30.29 -1.71 -32.53
CA THR A 28 31.59 -1.48 -33.16
C THR A 28 32.16 -2.74 -33.78
N GLU A 29 32.04 -3.88 -33.11
CA GLU A 29 32.53 -5.17 -33.63
C GLU A 29 31.63 -5.73 -34.74
N CYS A 30 30.31 -5.70 -34.56
CA CYS A 30 29.38 -6.49 -35.39
C CYS A 30 28.39 -5.63 -36.21
N GLY A 31 28.22 -4.35 -35.87
CA GLY A 31 27.12 -3.52 -36.38
C GLY A 31 27.16 -3.30 -37.90
N TRP A 32 28.35 -3.24 -38.50
CA TRP A 32 28.53 -3.00 -39.95
C TRP A 32 28.22 -4.22 -40.82
N TYR A 33 28.24 -5.42 -40.24
CA TYR A 33 27.97 -6.68 -40.94
C TYR A 33 26.50 -7.09 -40.91
N LEU A 34 25.64 -6.31 -40.22
CA LEU A 34 24.21 -6.59 -40.15
C LEU A 34 23.48 -6.22 -41.46
N PRO A 35 22.52 -7.04 -41.91
CA PRO A 35 21.65 -6.65 -43.02
C PRO A 35 20.85 -5.41 -42.62
N TRP A 36 20.76 -4.40 -43.50
CA TRP A 36 20.14 -3.10 -43.19
C TRP A 36 20.59 -2.49 -41.86
N ALA A 37 21.90 -2.56 -41.56
CA ALA A 37 22.52 -2.08 -40.32
C ALA A 37 21.99 -0.73 -39.82
N ARG A 38 21.75 0.23 -40.73
CA ARG A 38 21.24 1.57 -40.40
C ARG A 38 19.88 1.56 -39.68
N PHE A 39 19.04 0.55 -39.90
CA PHE A 39 17.72 0.42 -39.27
C PHE A 39 17.72 -0.61 -38.13
N ILE A 40 18.37 -1.76 -38.33
CA ILE A 40 18.34 -2.85 -37.34
C ILE A 40 19.21 -2.51 -36.13
N ALA A 41 20.39 -1.91 -36.34
CA ALA A 41 21.32 -1.66 -35.24
C ALA A 41 20.74 -0.69 -34.18
N PRO A 42 20.10 0.44 -34.53
CA PRO A 42 19.41 1.28 -33.55
C PRO A 42 18.28 0.56 -32.80
N LEU A 43 17.51 -0.30 -33.47
CA LEU A 43 16.41 -1.04 -32.85
C LEU A 43 16.93 -2.04 -31.79
N ILE A 44 18.00 -2.77 -32.11
CA ILE A 44 18.64 -3.71 -31.20
C ILE A 44 19.15 -2.97 -29.96
N VAL A 45 19.85 -1.85 -30.17
CA VAL A 45 20.43 -1.05 -29.08
C VAL A 45 19.35 -0.40 -28.23
N LEU A 46 18.32 0.17 -28.86
CA LEU A 46 17.19 0.75 -28.13
C LEU A 46 16.49 -0.30 -27.27
N ARG A 47 16.28 -1.50 -27.81
CA ARG A 47 15.65 -2.60 -27.06
C ARG A 47 16.53 -3.09 -25.91
N PHE A 48 17.83 -3.26 -26.15
CA PHE A 48 18.81 -3.69 -25.14
C PHE A 48 18.95 -2.67 -24.02
N LEU A 49 19.17 -1.39 -24.36
CA LEU A 49 19.30 -0.32 -23.38
C LEU A 49 17.99 -0.13 -22.61
N ARG A 50 16.84 -0.09 -23.29
CA ARG A 50 15.55 0.00 -22.59
C ARG A 50 15.39 -1.12 -21.58
N GLY A 51 15.68 -2.36 -21.96
CA GLY A 51 15.65 -3.50 -21.04
C GLY A 51 16.64 -3.37 -19.89
N GLY A 52 17.87 -2.89 -20.15
CA GLY A 52 18.91 -2.75 -19.14
C GLY A 52 18.58 -1.67 -18.12
N PHE A 53 17.93 -0.59 -18.54
CA PHE A 53 17.47 0.47 -17.65
C PHE A 53 16.23 0.08 -16.84
N SER A 54 15.23 -0.57 -17.47
CA SER A 54 13.97 -0.90 -16.80
C SER A 54 14.06 -2.19 -15.97
N HIS A 55 14.59 -3.27 -16.55
CA HIS A 55 14.62 -4.62 -15.97
C HIS A 55 15.96 -5.32 -16.29
N PRO A 56 17.07 -4.90 -15.65
CA PRO A 56 18.41 -5.45 -15.95
C PRO A 56 18.49 -6.98 -15.78
N GLN A 57 17.69 -7.53 -14.87
CA GLN A 57 17.73 -8.94 -14.47
C GLN A 57 17.20 -9.87 -15.55
N LEU A 58 16.31 -9.37 -16.40
CA LEU A 58 15.82 -10.11 -17.57
C LEU A 58 16.86 -10.17 -18.69
N ILE A 59 17.98 -9.44 -18.60
CA ILE A 59 19.03 -9.41 -19.63
C ILE A 59 20.14 -10.42 -19.35
N TYR A 60 20.41 -10.78 -18.09
CA TYR A 60 21.53 -11.65 -17.73
C TYR A 60 21.51 -12.99 -18.48
N VAL A 61 20.37 -13.68 -18.47
CA VAL A 61 20.22 -14.99 -19.13
C VAL A 61 20.26 -14.85 -20.65
N PRO A 62 19.52 -13.93 -21.30
CA PRO A 62 19.66 -13.67 -22.73
C PRO A 62 21.09 -13.33 -23.17
N LEU A 63 21.81 -12.52 -22.40
CA LEU A 63 23.18 -12.12 -22.72
C LEU A 63 24.15 -13.29 -22.61
N ALA A 64 24.06 -14.07 -21.53
CA ALA A 64 24.86 -15.27 -21.35
C ALA A 64 24.58 -16.30 -22.45
N LEU A 65 23.31 -16.52 -22.78
CA LEU A 65 22.90 -17.48 -23.80
C LEU A 65 23.27 -16.99 -25.21
N ALA A 66 23.16 -15.69 -25.51
CA ALA A 66 23.66 -15.14 -26.76
C ALA A 66 25.18 -15.31 -26.90
N PHE A 67 25.93 -15.09 -25.81
CA PHE A 67 27.37 -15.24 -25.80
C PHE A 67 27.78 -16.69 -26.03
N THR A 68 27.18 -17.63 -25.28
CA THR A 68 27.45 -19.06 -25.46
C THR A 68 26.99 -19.59 -26.80
N LEU A 69 25.92 -19.04 -27.41
CA LEU A 69 25.41 -19.39 -28.74
C LEU A 69 26.16 -18.75 -29.93
N THR A 70 27.10 -17.85 -29.69
CA THR A 70 27.87 -17.21 -30.78
C THR A 70 29.38 -17.38 -30.65
N ARG A 71 29.89 -17.63 -29.44
CA ARG A 71 31.33 -17.80 -29.17
C ARG A 71 31.75 -19.24 -28.93
N PHE A 72 30.82 -20.16 -28.76
CA PHE A 72 31.14 -21.58 -28.73
C PHE A 72 31.53 -22.07 -30.14
N ASP A 73 32.37 -23.09 -30.25
CA ASP A 73 32.85 -23.56 -31.55
C ASP A 73 31.91 -24.64 -32.09
N TRP A 74 30.94 -24.25 -32.94
CA TRP A 74 30.11 -25.22 -33.64
C TRP A 74 30.88 -25.77 -34.85
N LYS A 75 31.46 -26.94 -34.67
CA LYS A 75 32.13 -27.73 -35.74
C LYS A 75 31.24 -27.99 -36.97
N THR A 76 29.92 -27.83 -36.85
CA THR A 76 28.92 -28.10 -37.90
C THR A 76 28.12 -26.87 -38.32
N GLY A 77 28.55 -25.65 -37.95
CA GLY A 77 27.82 -24.41 -38.20
C GLY A 77 26.84 -24.02 -37.08
N LEU A 78 26.40 -22.76 -37.06
CA LEU A 78 25.48 -22.22 -36.06
C LEU A 78 24.22 -23.11 -35.90
N PRO A 79 23.67 -23.25 -34.67
CA PRO A 79 22.35 -23.84 -34.48
C PRO A 79 21.32 -23.05 -35.32
N PHE A 80 20.28 -23.74 -35.79
CA PHE A 80 19.18 -23.21 -36.63
C PHE A 80 19.42 -23.09 -38.14
N GLY A 81 20.51 -23.67 -38.68
CA GLY A 81 20.67 -23.82 -40.13
C GLY A 81 20.99 -22.52 -40.87
N LEU A 82 21.50 -21.50 -40.16
CA LEU A 82 22.10 -20.33 -40.82
C LEU A 82 23.36 -20.77 -41.57
N SER A 83 23.43 -20.41 -42.85
CA SER A 83 24.48 -20.77 -43.80
C SER A 83 25.90 -20.59 -43.27
N ASN A 84 26.79 -21.55 -43.58
CA ASN A 84 28.22 -21.57 -43.22
C ASN A 84 29.03 -20.35 -43.71
N GLU A 85 28.44 -19.42 -44.46
CA GLU A 85 29.12 -18.25 -45.01
C GLU A 85 29.20 -17.05 -44.04
N ILE A 86 28.43 -17.07 -42.94
CA ILE A 86 28.40 -15.95 -41.97
C ILE A 86 29.15 -16.36 -40.71
N SER A 87 30.12 -15.53 -40.29
CA SER A 87 30.84 -15.77 -39.04
C SER A 87 29.90 -15.76 -37.82
N PRO A 88 30.04 -16.69 -36.87
CA PRO A 88 29.13 -16.79 -35.73
C PRO A 88 29.14 -15.56 -34.82
N SER A 89 30.25 -14.81 -34.79
CA SER A 89 30.36 -13.53 -34.08
C SER A 89 29.47 -12.43 -34.65
N THR A 90 29.31 -12.34 -35.99
CA THR A 90 28.53 -11.27 -36.62
C THR A 90 27.03 -11.38 -36.38
N VAL A 91 26.54 -12.57 -36.01
CA VAL A 91 25.12 -12.82 -35.72
C VAL A 91 24.76 -12.48 -34.26
N PHE A 92 25.76 -12.27 -33.39
CA PHE A 92 25.54 -12.01 -31.96
C PHE A 92 24.50 -10.93 -31.64
N PRO A 93 24.50 -9.73 -32.27
CA PRO A 93 23.52 -8.69 -31.96
C PRO A 93 22.09 -9.13 -32.25
N LEU A 94 21.90 -9.93 -33.31
CA LEU A 94 20.60 -10.41 -33.75
C LEU A 94 20.09 -11.55 -32.84
N VAL A 95 20.97 -12.49 -32.47
CA VAL A 95 20.66 -13.53 -31.48
C VAL A 95 20.30 -12.89 -30.14
N LEU A 96 21.08 -11.91 -29.69
CA LEU A 96 20.82 -11.17 -28.46
C LEU A 96 19.45 -10.48 -28.49
N TYR A 97 19.11 -9.79 -29.58
CA TYR A 97 17.80 -9.16 -29.74
C TYR A 97 16.65 -10.16 -29.67
N LEU A 98 16.75 -11.28 -30.40
CA LEU A 98 15.73 -12.32 -30.37
C LEU A 98 15.54 -12.89 -28.95
N LEU A 99 16.64 -13.17 -28.25
CA LEU A 99 16.58 -13.70 -26.89
C LEU A 99 15.99 -12.69 -25.90
N ILE A 100 16.28 -11.39 -26.03
CA ILE A 100 15.67 -10.35 -25.19
C ILE A 100 14.15 -10.23 -25.41
N VAL A 101 13.67 -10.54 -26.62
CA VAL A 101 12.24 -10.54 -26.93
C VAL A 101 11.56 -11.85 -26.47
N LEU A 102 12.22 -12.99 -26.66
CA LEU A 102 11.65 -14.32 -26.39
C LEU A 102 11.75 -14.71 -24.91
N TYR A 103 12.81 -14.32 -24.20
CA TYR A 103 13.07 -14.78 -22.84
C TYR A 103 11.98 -14.39 -21.84
N PRO A 104 11.43 -13.15 -21.82
CA PRO A 104 10.32 -12.82 -20.93
C PRO A 104 9.08 -13.69 -21.18
N LYS A 105 8.81 -14.05 -22.44
CA LYS A 105 7.70 -14.93 -22.82
C LYS A 105 7.94 -16.38 -22.38
N TRP A 106 9.19 -16.82 -22.48
CA TRP A 106 9.60 -18.12 -21.97
C TRP A 106 9.48 -18.20 -20.46
N LEU A 107 9.87 -17.15 -19.75
CA LEU A 107 9.73 -17.05 -18.30
C LEU A 107 8.24 -17.08 -17.89
N GLU A 108 7.39 -16.32 -18.57
CA GLU A 108 5.94 -16.32 -18.34
C GLU A 108 5.33 -17.71 -18.56
N LEU A 109 5.73 -18.41 -19.64
CA LEU A 109 5.32 -19.78 -19.93
C LEU A 109 5.74 -20.74 -18.81
N TYR A 110 6.98 -20.64 -18.36
CA TYR A 110 7.51 -21.46 -17.27
C TYR A 110 6.74 -21.23 -15.96
N LEU A 111 6.48 -19.98 -15.59
CA LEU A 111 5.73 -19.64 -14.37
C LEU A 111 4.29 -20.16 -14.44
N LYS A 112 3.60 -20.00 -15.58
CA LYS A 112 2.25 -20.54 -15.79
C LYS A 112 2.24 -22.06 -15.73
N MET A 113 3.20 -22.72 -16.35
CA MET A 113 3.33 -24.18 -16.29
C MET A 113 3.60 -24.66 -14.86
N SER A 114 4.47 -23.98 -14.12
CA SER A 114 4.75 -24.27 -12.70
C SER A 114 3.46 -24.14 -11.86
N PHE A 115 2.67 -23.09 -12.10
CA PHE A 115 1.40 -22.88 -11.43
C PHE A 115 0.38 -23.98 -11.75
N VAL A 116 0.20 -24.33 -13.04
CA VAL A 116 -0.71 -25.42 -13.44
C VAL A 116 -0.27 -26.74 -12.82
N MET A 117 1.03 -27.04 -12.80
CA MET A 117 1.56 -28.26 -12.18
C MET A 117 1.31 -28.30 -10.68
N ALA A 118 1.55 -27.19 -9.97
CA ALA A 118 1.26 -27.09 -8.53
C ALA A 118 -0.24 -27.23 -8.23
N TYR A 119 -1.10 -26.65 -9.07
CA TYR A 119 -2.56 -26.67 -8.89
C TYR A 119 -3.18 -28.06 -9.17
N VAL A 120 -2.66 -28.80 -10.16
CA VAL A 120 -3.17 -30.13 -10.55
C VAL A 120 -2.55 -31.25 -9.69
N ALA A 121 -1.51 -30.96 -8.91
CA ALA A 121 -0.79 -31.95 -8.11
C ALA A 121 -1.72 -32.71 -7.13
N PRO A 122 -1.82 -34.05 -7.19
CA PRO A 122 -2.78 -34.82 -6.40
C PRO A 122 -2.48 -34.87 -4.90
N TRP A 123 -1.24 -34.59 -4.49
CA TRP A 123 -0.85 -34.51 -3.07
C TRP A 123 -1.08 -33.13 -2.45
N GLN A 124 -1.41 -32.11 -3.25
CA GLN A 124 -1.82 -30.78 -2.77
C GLN A 124 -3.32 -30.83 -2.39
N ILE A 125 -3.64 -31.54 -1.30
CA ILE A 125 -5.00 -31.67 -0.72
C ILE A 125 -5.39 -30.39 0.07
N SER A 126 -4.88 -29.24 -0.34
CA SER A 126 -5.06 -27.97 0.38
C SER A 126 -6.45 -27.37 0.17
N TRP A 127 -7.22 -27.83 -0.81
CA TRP A 127 -8.55 -27.31 -1.14
C TRP A 127 -9.70 -28.22 -0.67
N GLY A 128 -9.65 -28.70 0.58
CA GLY A 128 -10.78 -29.07 1.46
C GLY A 128 -11.98 -29.91 0.94
N SER A 129 -11.96 -30.40 -0.29
CA SER A 129 -13.12 -31.00 -0.97
C SER A 129 -12.69 -32.26 -1.70
N ALA A 130 -13.37 -33.36 -1.39
CA ALA A 130 -13.18 -34.66 -2.04
C ALA A 130 -13.39 -34.59 -3.56
N PHE A 131 -14.12 -33.58 -4.06
CA PHE A 131 -14.33 -33.37 -5.48
C PHE A 131 -13.01 -33.13 -6.24
N HIS A 132 -12.04 -32.42 -5.67
CA HIS A 132 -10.76 -32.16 -6.35
C HIS A 132 -9.92 -33.42 -6.55
N ALA A 133 -9.97 -34.35 -5.59
CA ALA A 133 -9.29 -35.64 -5.68
C ALA A 133 -9.82 -36.50 -6.85
N PHE A 134 -11.11 -36.36 -7.19
CA PHE A 134 -11.72 -37.04 -8.34
C PHE A 134 -11.54 -36.26 -9.65
N ALA A 135 -11.59 -34.92 -9.63
CA ALA A 135 -11.51 -34.08 -10.82
C ALA A 135 -10.09 -33.99 -11.41
N GLN A 136 -9.05 -34.08 -10.58
CA GLN A 136 -7.65 -34.01 -11.03
C GLN A 136 -7.27 -35.13 -12.00
N PRO A 137 -7.56 -36.43 -11.74
CA PRO A 137 -7.31 -37.50 -12.72
C PRO A 137 -8.02 -37.28 -14.07
N PHE A 138 -9.22 -36.70 -14.07
CA PHE A 138 -9.96 -36.40 -15.30
C PHE A 138 -9.37 -35.25 -16.11
N SER A 139 -8.45 -34.45 -15.55
CA SER A 139 -7.69 -33.45 -16.33
C SER A 139 -6.55 -34.05 -17.14
N ILE A 140 -6.06 -35.26 -16.81
CA ILE A 140 -4.93 -35.91 -17.48
C ILE A 140 -5.18 -36.08 -18.99
N PRO A 141 -6.34 -36.59 -19.47
CA PRO A 141 -6.65 -36.67 -20.89
C PRO A 141 -6.64 -35.30 -21.61
N HIS A 142 -6.87 -34.21 -20.88
CA HIS A 142 -6.90 -32.85 -21.40
C HIS A 142 -5.55 -32.12 -21.28
N SER A 143 -4.48 -32.80 -20.83
CA SER A 143 -3.16 -32.19 -20.63
C SER A 143 -2.61 -31.51 -21.90
N ALA A 144 -2.83 -32.10 -23.07
CA ALA A 144 -2.39 -31.50 -24.34
C ALA A 144 -3.11 -30.19 -24.66
N LEU A 145 -4.41 -30.11 -24.33
CA LEU A 145 -5.20 -28.90 -24.49
C LEU A 145 -4.76 -27.83 -23.47
N ILE A 146 -4.56 -28.21 -22.21
CA ILE A 146 -4.06 -27.30 -21.17
C ILE A 146 -2.69 -26.75 -21.56
N TRP A 147 -1.76 -27.59 -22.03
CA TRP A 147 -0.45 -27.16 -22.52
C TRP A 147 -0.57 -26.17 -23.68
N THR A 148 -1.39 -26.50 -24.68
CA THR A 148 -1.60 -25.63 -25.86
C THR A 148 -2.17 -24.28 -25.43
N GLN A 149 -3.16 -24.29 -24.53
CA GLN A 149 -3.74 -23.06 -23.98
C GLN A 149 -2.73 -22.25 -23.18
N THR A 150 -1.87 -22.89 -22.38
CA THR A 150 -0.81 -22.20 -21.63
C THR A 150 0.20 -21.55 -22.57
N VAL A 151 0.58 -22.22 -23.68
CA VAL A 151 1.46 -21.65 -24.71
C VAL A 151 0.79 -20.43 -25.37
N VAL A 152 -0.44 -20.57 -25.85
CA VAL A 152 -1.19 -19.46 -26.48
C VAL A 152 -1.38 -18.30 -25.51
N SER A 153 -1.74 -18.59 -24.27
CA SER A 153 -1.88 -17.62 -23.18
C SER A 153 -0.59 -16.86 -22.92
N SER A 154 0.57 -17.53 -22.94
CA SER A 154 1.88 -16.89 -22.71
C SER A 154 2.31 -16.02 -23.89
N LEU A 155 2.02 -16.45 -25.13
CA LEU A 155 2.31 -15.65 -26.33
C LEU A 155 1.57 -14.30 -26.30
N ILE A 156 0.28 -14.33 -25.96
CA ILE A 156 -0.59 -13.13 -25.93
C ILE A 156 -0.51 -12.40 -24.57
N SER A 157 0.17 -12.97 -23.57
CA SER A 157 0.17 -12.51 -22.17
C SER A 157 -1.23 -12.36 -21.57
N ALA A 158 -2.12 -13.30 -21.90
CA ALA A 158 -3.45 -13.39 -21.30
C ALA A 158 -3.41 -14.24 -20.01
N PRO A 159 -4.16 -13.91 -18.96
CA PRO A 159 -4.21 -14.73 -17.74
C PRO A 159 -4.96 -16.05 -17.97
N LEU A 160 -4.59 -17.08 -17.19
CA LEU A 160 -5.30 -18.36 -17.14
C LEU A 160 -6.30 -18.34 -15.99
N ASN A 161 -7.54 -18.75 -16.27
CA ASN A 161 -8.58 -18.87 -15.25
C ASN A 161 -8.95 -20.35 -15.09
N PRO A 162 -8.96 -20.90 -13.87
CA PRO A 162 -9.55 -22.22 -13.62
C PRO A 162 -11.07 -22.12 -13.83
N PHE A 163 -11.60 -22.98 -14.69
CA PHE A 163 -13.02 -23.01 -14.99
C PHE A 163 -13.80 -23.58 -13.81
N LEU A 164 -14.66 -22.77 -13.17
CA LEU A 164 -15.45 -23.16 -11.99
C LEU A 164 -14.61 -23.71 -10.82
N GLY A 165 -13.36 -23.26 -10.69
CA GLY A 165 -12.43 -23.79 -9.67
C GLY A 165 -12.03 -25.25 -9.93
N SER A 166 -12.18 -25.76 -11.15
CA SER A 166 -11.73 -27.11 -11.52
C SER A 166 -10.30 -27.14 -12.06
N SER A 167 -9.75 -28.35 -12.24
CA SER A 167 -8.44 -28.61 -12.86
C SER A 167 -8.36 -28.29 -14.36
N PHE A 168 -9.43 -27.73 -14.94
CA PHE A 168 -9.46 -27.27 -16.33
C PHE A 168 -9.19 -25.77 -16.39
N PHE A 169 -8.15 -25.38 -17.12
CA PHE A 169 -7.83 -23.97 -17.36
C PHE A 169 -8.46 -23.48 -18.65
N THR A 170 -8.81 -22.20 -18.67
CA THR A 170 -9.24 -21.49 -19.88
C THR A 170 -8.43 -20.21 -20.02
N THR A 171 -8.05 -19.90 -21.26
CA THR A 171 -7.41 -18.62 -21.58
C THR A 171 -8.42 -17.49 -21.47
N SER A 172 -8.13 -16.49 -20.64
CA SER A 172 -8.97 -15.29 -20.52
C SER A 172 -8.68 -14.30 -21.66
N TYR A 173 -9.42 -13.19 -21.69
CA TYR A 173 -9.07 -12.04 -22.53
C TYR A 173 -7.82 -11.35 -22.00
N VAL A 174 -7.07 -10.69 -22.88
CA VAL A 174 -5.89 -9.90 -22.51
C VAL A 174 -6.35 -8.75 -21.61
N ARG A 175 -5.71 -8.62 -20.44
CA ARG A 175 -6.02 -7.55 -19.47
C ARG A 175 -4.80 -6.66 -19.29
N PRO A 176 -4.99 -5.34 -19.16
CA PRO A 176 -3.92 -4.46 -18.70
C PRO A 176 -3.42 -4.89 -17.33
N VAL A 177 -2.14 -4.60 -17.04
CA VAL A 177 -1.55 -4.84 -15.72
C VAL A 177 -2.29 -4.05 -14.65
N LYS A 178 -2.64 -2.78 -14.93
CA LYS A 178 -3.46 -1.99 -14.01
C LYS A 178 -4.89 -2.53 -13.94
N PHE A 179 -5.33 -2.88 -12.74
CA PHE A 179 -6.74 -3.17 -12.51
C PHE A 179 -7.53 -1.85 -12.42
N TRP A 180 -8.57 -1.70 -13.24
CA TRP A 180 -9.49 -0.57 -13.14
C TRP A 180 -10.63 -0.97 -12.20
N GLU A 181 -10.49 -0.62 -10.92
CA GLU A 181 -11.61 -0.72 -9.99
C GLU A 181 -12.69 0.27 -10.41
N ARG A 182 -13.94 -0.14 -10.28
CA ARG A 182 -15.06 0.79 -10.35
C ARG A 182 -14.95 1.67 -9.12
N ASP A 183 -14.91 2.98 -9.31
CA ASP A 183 -14.92 3.93 -8.20
C ASP A 183 -16.24 3.78 -7.44
N TYR A 184 -16.25 2.88 -6.44
CA TYR A 184 -17.24 2.93 -5.41
C TYR A 184 -16.91 4.20 -4.63
N ASN A 185 -17.59 5.30 -4.94
CA ASN A 185 -17.62 6.48 -4.08
C ASN A 185 -18.27 6.07 -2.76
N THR A 186 -17.52 5.38 -1.91
CA THR A 186 -17.88 5.17 -0.52
C THR A 186 -17.79 6.55 0.11
N LYS A 187 -18.93 7.24 0.20
CA LYS A 187 -19.02 8.49 0.96
C LYS A 187 -18.62 8.16 2.38
N ARG A 188 -17.37 8.47 2.70
CA ARG A 188 -16.79 8.30 4.03
C ARG A 188 -17.63 9.09 5.02
N SER A 189 -18.05 8.43 6.09
CA SER A 189 -18.65 9.08 7.26
C SER A 189 -17.54 9.75 8.06
N ASP A 190 -17.07 10.89 7.57
CA ASP A 190 -16.09 11.74 8.26
C ASP A 190 -16.77 12.79 9.14
N ALA A 191 -15.97 13.42 10.01
CA ALA A 191 -16.37 14.58 10.82
C ALA A 191 -16.88 15.77 9.98
N SER A 192 -16.55 15.84 8.69
CA SER A 192 -17.12 16.86 7.78
C SER A 192 -18.54 16.52 7.30
N ASN A 193 -18.94 15.25 7.34
CA ASN A 193 -20.18 14.74 6.74
C ASN A 193 -21.14 14.15 7.79
N THR A 194 -20.74 14.09 9.05
CA THR A 194 -21.52 13.55 10.16
C THR A 194 -21.45 14.51 11.34
N THR A 195 -22.60 14.76 11.98
CA THR A 195 -22.67 15.65 13.14
C THR A 195 -21.91 15.05 14.33
N LEU A 196 -21.24 15.88 15.12
CA LEU A 196 -20.49 15.45 16.31
C LEU A 196 -21.38 14.64 17.28
N ALA A 197 -22.64 15.05 17.46
CA ALA A 197 -23.63 14.33 18.28
C ALA A 197 -23.86 12.90 17.78
N SER A 198 -24.01 12.70 16.46
CA SER A 198 -24.19 11.36 15.87
C SER A 198 -22.98 10.42 16.03
N GLN A 199 -21.78 10.99 16.26
CA GLN A 199 -20.56 10.23 16.56
C GLN A 199 -20.44 9.86 18.03
N ILE A 200 -20.97 10.70 18.93
CA ILE A 200 -20.97 10.48 20.38
C ILE A 200 -22.07 9.48 20.78
N ASP A 201 -23.28 9.63 20.23
CA ASP A 201 -24.46 8.84 20.61
C ASP A 201 -24.46 7.40 20.10
N ARG A 202 -23.78 7.12 18.98
CA ARG A 202 -23.69 5.74 18.47
C ARG A 202 -22.85 4.81 19.33
N GLY A 203 -22.14 5.34 20.34
CA GLY A 203 -21.17 4.57 21.10
C GLY A 203 -20.08 3.98 20.19
N PRO A 204 -19.10 3.26 20.76
CA PRO A 204 -17.98 2.70 20.02
C PRO A 204 -18.36 1.38 19.33
N MET A 205 -19.58 1.23 18.79
CA MET A 205 -19.80 0.22 17.74
C MET A 205 -19.28 0.81 16.44
N LEU A 206 -17.95 0.89 16.38
CA LEU A 206 -17.18 1.22 15.19
C LEU A 206 -17.52 0.17 14.13
N ASP A 207 -18.09 0.59 13.01
CA ASP A 207 -18.09 -0.26 11.82
C ASP A 207 -16.61 -0.57 11.49
N ASP A 208 -16.19 -1.82 11.71
CA ASP A 208 -14.81 -2.29 11.47
C ASP A 208 -14.32 -1.94 10.05
N SER A 209 -15.25 -1.82 9.09
CA SER A 209 -14.97 -1.40 7.72
C SER A 209 -14.38 0.02 7.63
N ASN A 210 -14.87 0.97 8.45
CA ASN A 210 -14.35 2.34 8.48
C ASN A 210 -12.96 2.39 9.13
N LEU A 211 -12.72 1.58 10.16
CA LEU A 211 -11.40 1.47 10.81
C LEU A 211 -10.35 0.93 9.84
N ASN A 212 -10.69 -0.12 9.11
CA ASN A 212 -9.82 -0.75 8.12
C ASN A 212 -9.46 0.23 7.00
N ALA A 213 -10.41 1.05 6.54
CA ALA A 213 -10.16 2.05 5.52
C ALA A 213 -9.09 3.08 5.94
N VAL A 214 -9.16 3.59 7.18
CA VAL A 214 -8.16 4.53 7.72
C VAL A 214 -6.79 3.87 7.84
N PHE A 215 -6.74 2.65 8.33
CA PHE A 215 -5.51 1.88 8.43
C PHE A 215 -4.83 1.72 7.06
N TYR A 216 -5.58 1.28 6.04
CA TYR A 216 -5.05 1.09 4.69
C TYR A 216 -4.67 2.40 4.00
N GLU A 217 -5.37 3.50 4.29
CA GLU A 217 -4.99 4.83 3.81
C GLU A 217 -3.61 5.24 4.35
N HIS A 218 -3.38 5.08 5.65
CA HIS A 218 -2.09 5.39 6.27
C HIS A 218 -0.98 4.47 5.76
N LEU A 219 -1.26 3.17 5.64
CA LEU A 219 -0.32 2.21 5.06
C LEU A 219 0.04 2.58 3.62
N THR A 220 -0.94 2.98 2.81
CA THR A 220 -0.73 3.43 1.43
C THR A 220 0.15 4.67 1.39
N ARG A 221 -0.07 5.66 2.28
CA ARG A 221 0.80 6.85 2.37
C ARG A 221 2.21 6.53 2.84
N SER A 222 2.37 5.55 3.72
CA SER A 222 3.67 5.07 4.19
C SER A 222 4.46 4.43 3.04
N LEU A 223 3.82 3.48 2.33
CA LEU A 223 4.39 2.85 1.14
C LEU A 223 4.69 3.85 0.02
N GLN A 224 3.85 4.86 -0.20
CA GLN A 224 4.12 5.93 -1.17
C GLN A 224 5.43 6.67 -0.88
N LYS A 225 5.84 6.78 0.39
CA LYS A 225 7.09 7.44 0.78
C LYS A 225 8.31 6.52 0.67
N SER A 226 8.18 5.24 1.03
CA SER A 226 9.33 4.34 1.18
C SER A 226 9.51 3.32 0.06
N LEU A 227 8.43 2.85 -0.59
CA LEU A 227 8.44 1.66 -1.44
C LEU A 227 9.45 1.74 -2.59
N ALA A 228 9.54 2.89 -3.28
CA ALA A 228 10.46 3.05 -4.40
C ALA A 228 11.93 2.91 -3.96
N GLY A 229 12.29 3.45 -2.78
CA GLY A 229 13.62 3.31 -2.21
C GLY A 229 13.88 1.89 -1.70
N ASP A 230 12.90 1.29 -1.05
CA ASP A 230 13.00 -0.09 -0.54
C ASP A 230 13.20 -1.11 -1.66
N LEU A 231 12.54 -0.92 -2.80
CA LEU A 231 12.73 -1.73 -4.00
C LEU A 231 14.11 -1.53 -4.63
N GLN A 232 14.62 -0.30 -4.70
CA GLN A 232 15.98 -0.04 -5.19
C GLN A 232 17.06 -0.66 -4.30
N MET A 233 16.82 -0.73 -2.99
CA MET A 233 17.70 -1.37 -2.03
C MET A 233 17.60 -2.91 -2.05
N GLY A 234 16.66 -3.49 -2.80
CA GLY A 234 16.43 -4.93 -2.85
C GLY A 234 15.80 -5.51 -1.58
N ARG A 235 15.08 -4.69 -0.80
CA ARG A 235 14.51 -5.11 0.50
C ARG A 235 13.29 -6.00 0.38
N TRP A 236 12.58 -5.98 -0.74
CA TRP A 236 11.40 -6.81 -1.00
C TRP A 236 11.75 -8.04 -1.82
N ALA A 237 12.31 -7.81 -3.00
CA ALA A 237 12.83 -8.84 -3.86
C ALA A 237 14.02 -8.26 -4.61
N THR A 238 14.96 -9.12 -5.01
CA THR A 238 16.03 -8.70 -5.92
C THR A 238 15.44 -8.19 -7.21
N SER A 239 14.46 -8.91 -7.79
CA SER A 239 13.78 -8.59 -9.05
C SER A 239 12.31 -8.25 -8.80
N VAL A 240 11.86 -7.06 -9.21
CA VAL A 240 10.43 -6.73 -9.25
C VAL A 240 10.04 -6.32 -10.67
N GLN A 241 9.03 -6.99 -11.20
CA GLN A 241 8.47 -6.78 -12.52
C GLN A 241 7.09 -6.12 -12.42
N PRO A 242 6.66 -5.40 -13.48
CA PRO A 242 5.29 -4.93 -13.59
C PRO A 242 4.32 -6.11 -13.63
N GLY A 243 3.35 -6.14 -12.72
CA GLY A 243 2.39 -7.23 -12.56
C GLY A 243 2.66 -8.15 -11.37
N ASP A 244 3.77 -7.96 -10.65
CA ASP A 244 4.06 -8.75 -9.45
C ASP A 244 3.11 -8.40 -8.30
N CYS A 245 2.64 -9.43 -7.61
CA CYS A 245 1.77 -9.31 -6.43
C CYS A 245 2.53 -9.77 -5.19
N PHE A 246 2.56 -8.90 -4.17
CA PHE A 246 3.13 -9.20 -2.86
C PHE A 246 2.01 -9.28 -1.84
N ILE A 247 2.07 -10.29 -0.97
CA ILE A 247 1.18 -10.39 0.18
C ILE A 247 2.01 -10.00 1.40
N LEU A 248 1.63 -8.91 2.05
CA LEU A 248 2.19 -8.52 3.34
C LEU A 248 1.30 -9.13 4.42
N ALA A 249 1.88 -10.07 5.18
CA ALA A 249 1.22 -10.76 6.25
C ALA A 249 1.89 -10.42 7.59
N SER A 250 1.08 -10.15 8.60
CA SER A 250 1.44 -9.93 10.00
C SER A 250 0.30 -10.46 10.88
N PHE A 251 0.50 -10.55 12.18
CA PHE A 251 -0.53 -10.99 13.13
C PHE A 251 -1.83 -10.16 13.05
N TYR A 252 -1.71 -8.89 12.67
CA TYR A 252 -2.82 -7.94 12.59
C TYR A 252 -2.92 -7.24 11.24
N LEU A 253 -2.26 -7.74 10.19
CA LEU A 253 -2.28 -7.14 8.86
C LEU A 253 -2.21 -8.22 7.80
N ASN A 254 -3.18 -8.25 6.91
CA ASN A 254 -3.07 -8.94 5.63
C ASN A 254 -3.42 -7.97 4.51
N CYS A 255 -2.46 -7.61 3.67
CA CYS A 255 -2.74 -6.80 2.49
C CYS A 255 -2.01 -7.31 1.26
N LEU A 256 -2.67 -7.16 0.12
CA LEU A 256 -2.12 -7.44 -1.18
C LEU A 256 -1.62 -6.14 -1.80
N VAL A 257 -0.34 -6.10 -2.15
CA VAL A 257 0.30 -5.00 -2.87
C VAL A 257 0.63 -5.48 -4.28
N HIS A 258 -0.03 -4.90 -5.27
CA HIS A 258 0.17 -5.19 -6.69
C HIS A 258 0.99 -4.08 -7.35
N ILE A 259 2.11 -4.44 -7.94
CA ILE A 259 2.99 -3.50 -8.65
C ILE A 259 2.49 -3.30 -10.07
N ILE A 260 2.06 -2.09 -10.42
CA ILE A 260 1.55 -1.78 -11.76
C ILE A 260 2.68 -1.44 -12.71
N GLU A 261 3.58 -0.56 -12.27
CA GLU A 261 4.69 -0.07 -13.09
C GLU A 261 5.90 0.21 -12.21
N VAL A 262 7.07 -0.22 -12.68
CA VAL A 262 8.36 0.07 -12.07
C VAL A 262 9.17 0.87 -13.08
N GLY A 263 9.59 2.06 -12.69
CA GLY A 263 10.43 2.94 -13.48
C GLY A 263 11.72 3.34 -12.77
N ASN A 264 12.47 4.25 -13.37
CA ASN A 264 13.70 4.77 -12.78
C ASN A 264 13.39 5.76 -11.64
N GLY A 265 13.25 5.26 -10.42
CA GLY A 265 13.00 6.09 -9.24
C GLY A 265 11.52 6.34 -8.92
N PHE A 266 10.61 5.71 -9.66
CA PHE A 266 9.19 5.73 -9.33
C PHE A 266 8.61 4.33 -9.42
N VAL A 267 7.60 4.07 -8.59
CA VAL A 267 6.85 2.82 -8.57
C VAL A 267 5.39 3.18 -8.40
N THR A 268 4.54 2.61 -9.25
CA THR A 268 3.09 2.71 -9.10
C THR A 268 2.57 1.36 -8.62
N PHE A 269 1.73 1.40 -7.59
CA PHE A 269 1.19 0.20 -6.96
C PHE A 269 -0.28 0.39 -6.61
N GLN A 270 -0.96 -0.74 -6.47
CA GLN A 270 -2.31 -0.85 -5.94
C GLN A 270 -2.25 -1.63 -4.64
N LEU A 271 -2.86 -1.09 -3.59
CA LEU A 271 -3.00 -1.76 -2.32
C LEU A 271 -4.45 -2.20 -2.15
N ARG A 272 -4.65 -3.48 -1.82
CA ARG A 272 -5.93 -4.04 -1.43
C ARG A 272 -5.82 -4.61 -0.03
N GLY A 273 -6.73 -4.20 0.83
CA GLY A 273 -6.92 -4.82 2.13
C GLY A 273 -7.55 -6.20 1.98
N LEU A 274 -7.05 -7.18 2.73
CA LEU A 274 -7.77 -8.43 2.96
C LEU A 274 -8.51 -8.25 4.31
N GLU A 275 -9.83 -8.39 4.30
CA GLU A 275 -10.66 -8.03 5.45
C GLU A 275 -10.38 -8.92 6.67
N PHE A 276 -10.31 -8.30 7.87
CA PHE A 276 -9.99 -8.98 9.14
C PHE A 276 -11.10 -9.90 9.68
N ARG A 277 -12.34 -9.76 9.20
CA ARG A 277 -13.41 -10.73 9.50
C ARG A 277 -13.27 -11.91 8.53
N GLY A 278 -12.36 -12.82 8.86
CA GLY A 278 -12.21 -14.05 8.10
C GLY A 278 -13.47 -14.90 8.18
N THR A 279 -13.99 -15.31 7.02
CA THR A 279 -14.70 -16.60 6.95
C THR A 279 -13.69 -17.70 7.31
N TYR A 280 -14.17 -18.90 7.66
CA TYR A 280 -13.27 -20.02 7.97
C TYR A 280 -12.22 -20.28 6.87
N CYS A 281 -12.58 -20.02 5.61
CA CYS A 281 -11.66 -20.10 4.47
C CYS A 281 -10.53 -19.06 4.55
N HIS A 282 -10.84 -17.79 4.82
CA HIS A 282 -9.83 -16.74 4.97
C HIS A 282 -8.84 -17.04 6.11
N GLN A 283 -9.32 -17.58 7.23
CA GLN A 283 -8.44 -17.90 8.35
C GLN A 283 -7.49 -19.05 8.01
N ARG A 284 -7.97 -20.09 7.30
CA ARG A 284 -7.09 -21.16 6.81
C ARG A 284 -6.08 -20.67 5.77
N GLU A 285 -6.44 -19.72 4.93
CA GLU A 285 -5.51 -19.10 3.96
C GLU A 285 -4.41 -18.33 4.68
N VAL A 286 -4.76 -17.52 5.69
CA VAL A 286 -3.78 -16.77 6.49
C VAL A 286 -2.87 -17.71 7.28
N GLU A 287 -3.43 -18.74 7.92
CA GLU A 287 -2.66 -19.76 8.63
C GLU A 287 -1.66 -20.44 7.70
N ALA A 288 -2.10 -20.86 6.50
CA ALA A 288 -1.24 -21.49 5.51
C ALA A 288 -0.09 -20.59 5.01
N ILE A 289 -0.30 -19.27 4.94
CA ILE A 289 0.74 -18.29 4.57
C ILE A 289 1.69 -18.01 5.75
N SER A 290 1.16 -18.01 6.99
CA SER A 290 1.94 -17.74 8.20
C SER A 290 2.74 -18.93 8.70
N ASP A 291 2.39 -20.14 8.27
CA ASP A 291 3.11 -21.36 8.63
C ASP A 291 4.55 -21.32 8.07
N ASP A 292 5.51 -21.37 8.98
CA ASP A 292 6.94 -21.33 8.65
C ASP A 292 7.37 -22.67 8.03
N GLN A 293 7.33 -22.73 6.69
CA GLN A 293 7.74 -23.89 5.89
C GLN A 293 9.22 -24.27 6.06
N THR A 294 10.04 -23.44 6.73
CA THR A 294 11.43 -23.78 7.03
C THR A 294 11.56 -24.78 8.19
N GLN A 295 10.54 -24.91 9.03
CA GLN A 295 10.46 -25.94 10.07
C GLN A 295 9.93 -27.25 9.47
N GLY A 296 10.78 -27.92 8.68
CA GLY A 296 10.41 -29.12 7.96
C GLY A 296 9.95 -30.25 8.89
N THR A 297 8.76 -30.79 8.64
CA THR A 297 8.41 -32.14 9.08
C THR A 297 9.28 -33.12 8.30
N GLY A 298 10.08 -33.91 9.01
CA GLY A 298 10.98 -34.89 8.39
C GLY A 298 10.21 -35.87 7.50
N CYS A 299 10.86 -36.36 6.44
CA CYS A 299 10.36 -37.51 5.70
C CYS A 299 10.85 -38.78 6.41
N CYS A 300 9.93 -39.63 6.86
CA CYS A 300 10.18 -41.00 7.36
C CYS A 300 11.52 -41.18 8.12
N CYS A 301 11.53 -40.84 9.41
CA CYS A 301 12.60 -41.12 10.39
C CYS A 301 13.99 -40.52 10.11
N CYS A 302 14.21 -39.85 8.99
CA CYS A 302 15.49 -39.25 8.61
C CYS A 302 15.30 -37.75 8.37
N ALA A 303 15.77 -36.92 9.30
CA ALA A 303 15.95 -35.49 9.08
C ALA A 303 17.45 -35.23 8.84
N PRO A 304 17.95 -35.39 7.59
CA PRO A 304 19.28 -34.88 7.29
C PRO A 304 19.24 -33.37 7.53
N GLY A 305 20.03 -32.89 8.49
CA GLY A 305 20.13 -31.47 8.78
C GLY A 305 20.52 -30.68 7.54
N SER A 306 20.10 -29.42 7.47
CA SER A 306 20.53 -28.52 6.40
C SER A 306 21.87 -27.86 6.74
N LEU A 307 22.65 -27.53 5.70
CA LEU A 307 23.79 -26.62 5.86
C LEU A 307 23.28 -25.23 6.25
N PRO A 308 24.02 -24.47 7.07
CA PRO A 308 23.61 -23.12 7.46
C PRO A 308 23.39 -22.24 6.22
N GLY A 309 22.19 -21.68 6.10
CA GLY A 309 21.77 -20.85 4.96
C GLY A 309 21.20 -21.61 3.77
N PHE A 310 21.17 -22.95 3.78
CA PHE A 310 20.52 -23.76 2.75
C PHE A 310 19.23 -24.39 3.26
N LEU A 311 18.27 -24.56 2.36
CA LEU A 311 17.09 -25.37 2.60
C LEU A 311 17.46 -26.86 2.60
N SER A 312 16.79 -27.65 3.45
CA SER A 312 16.86 -29.11 3.35
C SER A 312 16.28 -29.58 2.00
N LEU A 313 16.68 -30.75 1.52
CA LEU A 313 16.15 -31.27 0.25
C LEU A 313 14.63 -31.47 0.31
N ASN A 314 14.10 -31.88 1.46
CA ASN A 314 12.66 -32.07 1.64
C ASN A 314 11.90 -30.73 1.61
N THR A 315 12.42 -29.72 2.31
CA THR A 315 11.80 -28.38 2.29
C THR A 315 11.90 -27.73 0.90
N ALA A 316 13.04 -27.85 0.22
CA ALA A 316 13.20 -27.38 -1.16
C ALA A 316 12.24 -28.08 -2.13
N TRP A 317 12.03 -29.39 -1.97
CA TRP A 317 11.05 -30.15 -2.76
C TRP A 317 9.61 -29.71 -2.47
N SER A 318 9.25 -29.52 -1.20
CA SER A 318 7.92 -29.07 -0.78
C SER A 318 7.59 -27.67 -1.32
N LEU A 319 8.51 -26.71 -1.15
CA LEU A 319 8.36 -25.34 -1.63
C LEU A 319 8.14 -25.27 -3.15
N ARG A 320 8.67 -26.25 -3.91
CA ARG A 320 8.49 -26.29 -5.37
C ARG A 320 7.04 -26.54 -5.79
N TRP A 321 6.21 -27.10 -4.91
CA TRP A 321 4.80 -27.36 -5.14
C TRP A 321 3.89 -26.24 -4.60
N LEU A 322 4.45 -25.16 -4.04
CA LEU A 322 3.69 -23.97 -3.65
C LEU A 322 3.55 -22.99 -4.81
N ALA A 323 2.41 -22.31 -4.87
CA ALA A 323 2.13 -21.24 -5.83
C ALA A 323 2.64 -19.87 -5.36
N TRP A 324 3.21 -19.79 -4.15
CA TRP A 324 3.71 -18.59 -3.51
C TRP A 324 5.06 -18.89 -2.83
N GLU A 325 5.85 -17.85 -2.60
CA GLU A 325 7.17 -17.94 -1.99
C GLU A 325 7.33 -16.82 -0.96
N VAL A 326 7.95 -17.13 0.18
CA VAL A 326 8.34 -16.11 1.17
C VAL A 326 9.59 -15.41 0.66
N VAL A 327 9.43 -14.20 0.13
CA VAL A 327 10.58 -13.42 -0.36
C VAL A 327 11.37 -12.81 0.80
N THR A 328 10.68 -12.22 1.79
CA THR A 328 11.30 -11.54 2.94
C THR A 328 10.50 -11.78 4.20
N GLY A 329 11.14 -12.31 5.24
CA GLY A 329 10.49 -12.56 6.54
C GLY A 329 10.50 -11.37 7.51
N LYS A 330 11.28 -10.31 7.24
CA LYS A 330 11.43 -9.15 8.14
C LYS A 330 11.40 -7.85 7.35
N TYR A 331 10.20 -7.29 7.19
CA TYR A 331 10.00 -5.97 6.63
C TYR A 331 9.20 -5.11 7.60
N ILE A 332 9.67 -3.89 7.86
CA ILE A 332 9.09 -2.97 8.84
C ILE A 332 8.52 -1.79 8.07
N ILE A 333 7.24 -1.51 8.31
CA ILE A 333 6.52 -0.37 7.72
C ILE A 333 5.88 0.39 8.87
N ASP A 334 5.94 1.70 8.82
CA ASP A 334 5.20 2.56 9.74
C ASP A 334 3.70 2.42 9.42
N GLY A 335 3.00 1.70 10.29
CA GLY A 335 1.55 1.55 10.29
C GLY A 335 0.88 2.45 11.33
N TYR A 336 -0.41 2.69 11.17
CA TYR A 336 -1.23 3.39 12.15
C TYR A 336 -2.26 2.43 12.72
N SER A 337 -2.18 2.08 14.01
CA SER A 337 -3.18 1.25 14.67
C SER A 337 -4.13 2.10 15.51
N ILE A 338 -5.43 2.00 15.23
CA ILE A 338 -6.48 2.65 16.00
C ILE A 338 -6.70 1.93 17.34
N THR A 339 -6.38 0.63 17.45
CA THR A 339 -6.47 -0.09 18.73
C THR A 339 -5.52 0.50 19.77
N ASP A 340 -4.33 0.92 19.33
CA ASP A 340 -3.28 1.41 20.21
C ASP A 340 -3.43 2.91 20.51
N ASN A 341 -4.04 3.66 19.58
CA ASN A 341 -4.32 5.10 19.71
C ASN A 341 -5.82 5.40 19.64
N SER A 342 -6.65 4.67 20.39
CA SER A 342 -8.09 4.90 20.36
C SER A 342 -8.44 6.23 21.04
N ALA A 343 -9.02 7.15 20.28
CA ALA A 343 -9.63 8.36 20.85
C ALA A 343 -10.83 8.03 21.76
N VAL A 344 -11.36 6.80 21.65
CA VAL A 344 -12.41 6.26 22.50
C VAL A 344 -11.97 6.20 23.96
N ASN A 345 -10.75 5.75 24.26
CA ASN A 345 -10.23 5.77 25.63
C ASN A 345 -10.12 7.21 26.17
N LEU A 346 -9.79 8.17 25.31
CA LEU A 346 -9.77 9.60 25.64
C LEU A 346 -11.17 10.17 25.91
N LEU A 347 -12.20 9.75 25.17
CA LEU A 347 -13.57 10.28 25.29
C LEU A 347 -14.45 9.51 26.30
N GLN A 348 -14.08 8.27 26.65
CA GLN A 348 -14.74 7.47 27.69
C GLN A 348 -14.39 7.94 29.09
N VAL A 349 -13.18 8.47 29.29
CA VAL A 349 -12.78 9.05 30.57
C VAL A 349 -13.45 10.41 30.72
N HIS A 350 -14.40 10.51 31.65
CA HIS A 350 -15.17 11.72 31.93
C HIS A 350 -14.28 12.96 32.15
N GLU A 351 -13.17 12.81 32.86
CA GLU A 351 -12.22 13.92 33.09
C GLU A 351 -11.60 14.48 31.81
N LEU A 352 -11.24 13.62 30.86
CA LEU A 352 -10.63 14.04 29.59
C LEU A 352 -11.66 14.71 28.67
N ARG A 353 -12.90 14.23 28.68
CA ARG A 353 -14.01 14.88 27.98
C ARG A 353 -14.29 16.26 28.56
N ARG A 354 -14.33 16.37 29.89
CA ARG A 354 -14.53 17.62 30.60
C ARG A 354 -13.41 18.63 30.35
N PHE A 355 -12.17 18.14 30.29
CA PHE A 355 -11.01 18.94 29.88
C PHE A 355 -11.10 19.42 28.42
N LEU A 356 -11.53 18.55 27.49
CA LEU A 356 -11.70 18.89 26.08
C LEU A 356 -12.75 20.00 25.89
N VAL A 357 -13.91 19.87 26.55
CA VAL A 357 -14.97 20.91 26.51
C VAL A 357 -14.43 22.23 27.07
N THR A 358 -13.73 22.19 28.21
CA THR A 358 -13.11 23.39 28.81
C THR A 358 -12.12 24.06 27.85
N LEU A 359 -11.27 23.28 27.17
CA LEU A 359 -10.35 23.81 26.16
C LEU A 359 -11.09 24.39 24.95
N TYR A 360 -12.18 23.76 24.54
CA TYR A 360 -13.00 24.24 23.43
C TYR A 360 -13.65 25.59 23.74
N VAL A 361 -14.25 25.74 24.93
CA VAL A 361 -14.80 27.03 25.41
C VAL A 361 -13.71 28.10 25.47
N LYS A 362 -12.53 27.78 26.04
CA LYS A 362 -11.38 28.70 26.06
C LYS A 362 -10.94 29.13 24.66
N CYS A 363 -10.93 28.22 23.69
CA CYS A 363 -10.63 28.51 22.29
C CYS A 363 -11.68 29.43 21.68
N ILE A 364 -12.98 29.18 21.86
CA ILE A 364 -14.06 30.04 21.37
C ILE A 364 -13.90 31.45 21.93
N VAL A 365 -13.74 31.58 23.25
CA VAL A 365 -13.51 32.86 23.93
C VAL A 365 -12.29 33.58 23.36
N TYR A 366 -11.17 32.87 23.16
CA TYR A 366 -9.97 33.45 22.58
C TYR A 366 -10.19 33.97 21.16
N TYR A 367 -10.82 33.17 20.28
CA TYR A 367 -11.05 33.58 18.89
C TYR A 367 -12.12 34.67 18.77
N ALA A 368 -13.14 34.65 19.62
CA ALA A 368 -14.16 35.71 19.69
C ALA A 368 -13.51 37.05 20.11
N LEU A 369 -12.71 37.04 21.18
CA LEU A 369 -12.03 38.23 21.67
C LEU A 369 -10.88 38.70 20.77
N ALA A 370 -10.22 37.80 20.04
CA ALA A 370 -9.17 38.14 19.08
C ALA A 370 -9.70 38.65 17.73
N SER A 371 -11.00 38.54 17.47
CA SER A 371 -11.61 38.95 16.19
C SER A 371 -11.66 40.48 16.04
N ASN A 372 -11.28 40.99 14.87
CA ASN A 372 -11.40 42.42 14.54
C ASN A 372 -12.86 42.86 14.39
N LYS A 373 -13.81 41.92 14.23
CA LYS A 373 -15.25 42.21 14.07
C LYS A 373 -16.00 42.33 15.39
N LEU A 374 -15.35 42.10 16.53
CA LEU A 374 -15.97 42.10 17.85
C LEU A 374 -16.75 43.39 18.13
N GLN A 375 -16.14 44.55 17.82
CA GLN A 375 -16.79 45.86 18.00
C GLN A 375 -18.08 45.98 17.17
N SER A 376 -18.05 45.49 15.92
CA SER A 376 -19.22 45.49 15.04
C SER A 376 -20.34 44.56 15.51
N TRP A 377 -19.98 43.43 16.15
CA TRP A 377 -20.95 42.50 16.73
C TRP A 377 -21.60 43.09 17.98
N LEU A 378 -20.79 43.71 18.85
CA LEU A 378 -21.29 44.35 20.06
C LEU A 378 -22.13 45.58 19.75
N SER A 379 -21.88 46.32 18.65
CA SER A 379 -22.73 47.44 18.24
C SER A 379 -24.05 47.03 17.56
N ASN A 380 -24.25 45.75 17.26
CA ASN A 380 -25.43 45.29 16.54
C ASN A 380 -26.64 45.19 17.47
N GLU A 381 -27.74 45.85 17.12
CA GLU A 381 -28.99 45.87 17.90
C GLU A 381 -29.56 44.46 18.12
N THR A 382 -29.39 43.54 17.16
CA THR A 382 -29.89 42.17 17.31
C THR A 382 -29.15 41.39 18.39
N VAL A 383 -27.83 41.56 18.48
CA VAL A 383 -26.97 40.94 19.49
C VAL A 383 -27.26 41.56 20.86
N HIS A 384 -27.46 42.87 20.91
CA HIS A 384 -27.87 43.57 22.12
C HIS A 384 -29.21 43.06 22.67
N ALA A 385 -30.21 42.87 21.80
CA ALA A 385 -31.52 42.33 22.19
C ALA A 385 -31.42 40.91 22.75
N THR A 386 -30.52 40.07 22.20
CA THR A 386 -30.28 38.72 22.75
C THR A 386 -29.49 38.72 24.06
N LEU A 387 -28.61 39.71 24.28
CA LEU A 387 -27.85 39.85 25.53
C LEU A 387 -28.68 40.51 26.65
N GLU A 388 -29.71 41.29 26.33
CA GLU A 388 -30.57 41.98 27.29
C GLU A 388 -31.13 41.08 28.41
N PRO A 389 -31.69 39.87 28.16
CA PRO A 389 -32.13 38.97 29.22
C PRO A 389 -30.99 38.49 30.13
N ILE A 390 -29.79 38.26 29.57
CA ILE A 390 -28.58 37.85 30.31
C ILE A 390 -28.06 39.02 31.16
N VAL A 391 -28.24 40.24 30.66
CA VAL A 391 -27.79 41.48 31.29
C VAL A 391 -28.68 41.87 32.47
N THR A 392 -29.99 41.76 32.29
CA THR A 392 -31.03 42.23 33.23
C THR A 392 -31.30 41.23 34.34
N ASN A 393 -31.16 39.92 34.10
CA ASN A 393 -31.44 38.88 35.09
C ASN A 393 -30.13 38.28 35.66
N PRO A 394 -29.76 38.60 36.92
CA PRO A 394 -28.58 38.01 37.57
C PRO A 394 -28.69 36.49 37.77
N HIS A 395 -29.91 35.97 37.81
CA HIS A 395 -30.18 34.54 38.01
C HIS A 395 -30.32 33.77 36.71
N TYR A 396 -30.10 34.41 35.55
CA TYR A 396 -30.11 33.74 34.26
C TYR A 396 -29.22 32.49 34.25
N ALA A 397 -29.78 31.40 33.76
CA ALA A 397 -29.11 30.13 33.52
C ALA A 397 -29.55 29.65 32.15
N ASP A 398 -28.60 29.20 31.35
CA ASP A 398 -28.90 28.54 30.09
C ASP A 398 -29.14 27.05 30.38
N VAL A 399 -30.34 26.58 30.03
CA VAL A 399 -30.87 25.25 30.39
C VAL A 399 -30.99 24.40 29.13
N ASP A 400 -30.06 24.57 28.19
CA ASP A 400 -29.98 23.69 27.03
C ASP A 400 -29.80 22.23 27.49
N HIS A 401 -30.63 21.34 26.94
CA HIS A 401 -30.57 19.89 27.15
C HIS A 401 -29.20 19.26 26.83
N LEU A 402 -28.32 19.97 26.11
CA LEU A 402 -26.97 19.54 25.81
C LEU A 402 -26.00 19.66 27.00
N PHE A 403 -26.29 20.54 27.97
CA PHE A 403 -25.43 20.75 29.14
C PHE A 403 -25.57 19.63 30.15
N CYS A 404 -24.45 19.20 30.71
CA CYS A 404 -24.42 18.07 31.62
C CYS A 404 -23.22 18.12 32.57
N SER A 405 -23.47 17.84 33.86
CA SER A 405 -22.44 17.84 34.91
C SER A 405 -21.28 16.85 34.68
N THR A 406 -21.47 15.83 33.85
CA THR A 406 -20.39 14.88 33.52
C THR A 406 -19.41 15.41 32.46
N ASN A 407 -19.81 16.43 31.69
CA ASN A 407 -19.02 16.97 30.57
C ASN A 407 -18.61 18.43 30.80
N ASP A 408 -19.38 19.21 31.56
CA ASP A 408 -19.16 20.65 31.74
C ASP A 408 -18.69 20.94 33.18
N GLU A 409 -17.52 21.60 33.34
CA GLU A 409 -17.01 22.02 34.66
C GLU A 409 -17.87 23.11 35.31
N ASP A 410 -18.47 23.95 34.48
CA ASP A 410 -19.27 25.11 34.86
C ASP A 410 -20.77 24.79 34.96
N PHE A 411 -21.15 23.52 35.00
CA PHE A 411 -22.54 23.10 35.22
C PHE A 411 -23.01 23.43 36.65
N ASP A 412 -24.07 24.23 36.76
CA ASP A 412 -24.70 24.58 38.03
C ASP A 412 -25.80 23.57 38.37
N MET A 413 -25.50 22.67 39.31
CA MET A 413 -26.44 21.64 39.77
C MET A 413 -27.75 22.19 40.35
N ASN A 414 -27.76 23.42 40.89
CA ASN A 414 -28.95 23.97 41.50
C ASN A 414 -29.93 24.51 40.44
N LYS A 415 -29.40 24.98 39.30
CA LYS A 415 -30.19 25.53 38.20
C LYS A 415 -30.36 24.59 37.02
N MET A 416 -29.75 23.40 37.09
CA MET A 416 -29.79 22.36 36.06
C MET A 416 -29.33 22.86 34.69
N GLY A 417 -28.30 23.70 34.65
CA GLY A 417 -27.76 24.33 33.44
C GLY A 417 -26.51 25.14 33.72
N ILE A 418 -26.03 25.93 32.76
CA ILE A 418 -24.87 26.80 32.97
C ILE A 418 -25.36 28.16 33.47
N SER A 419 -24.98 28.50 34.71
CA SER A 419 -25.31 29.80 35.29
C SER A 419 -24.20 30.81 35.04
N ARG A 420 -24.58 32.09 34.92
CA ARG A 420 -23.59 33.18 34.73
C ARG A 420 -22.53 33.21 35.83
N SER A 421 -22.92 32.93 37.06
CA SER A 421 -22.01 32.85 38.21
C SER A 421 -20.97 31.75 38.03
N SER A 422 -21.41 30.55 37.64
CA SER A 422 -20.53 29.39 37.43
C SER A 422 -19.55 29.62 36.29
N PHE A 423 -20.04 30.12 35.15
CA PHE A 423 -19.19 30.45 34.00
C PHE A 423 -18.13 31.52 34.35
N THR A 424 -18.53 32.56 35.09
CA THR A 424 -17.60 33.62 35.49
C THR A 424 -16.53 33.09 36.45
N GLU A 425 -16.89 32.20 37.37
CA GLU A 425 -15.93 31.58 38.30
C GLU A 425 -14.84 30.81 37.55
N TRP A 426 -15.21 30.02 36.54
CA TRP A 426 -14.27 29.19 35.80
C TRP A 426 -13.46 29.92 34.71
N TYR A 427 -14.07 30.88 34.01
CA TYR A 427 -13.46 31.50 32.81
C TYR A 427 -13.03 32.95 32.99
N SER A 428 -13.34 33.63 34.10
CA SER A 428 -13.00 35.06 34.29
C SER A 428 -11.51 35.37 34.15
N LEU A 429 -10.63 34.54 34.71
CA LEU A 429 -9.18 34.69 34.61
C LEU A 429 -8.70 34.58 33.15
N TRP A 430 -9.27 33.66 32.38
CA TRP A 430 -8.93 33.47 30.97
C TRP A 430 -9.44 34.63 30.10
N ILE A 431 -10.67 35.09 30.35
CA ILE A 431 -11.26 36.25 29.68
C ILE A 431 -10.40 37.50 29.95
N ALA A 432 -10.01 37.74 31.21
CA ALA A 432 -9.15 38.85 31.58
C ALA A 432 -7.80 38.80 30.85
N HIS A 433 -7.18 37.63 30.76
CA HIS A 433 -5.95 37.42 29.99
C HIS A 433 -6.13 37.72 28.51
N CYS A 434 -7.22 37.25 27.89
CA CYS A 434 -7.51 37.49 26.48
C CYS A 434 -7.75 38.98 26.18
N ILE A 435 -8.42 39.70 27.10
CA ILE A 435 -8.65 41.15 26.98
C ILE A 435 -7.34 41.91 27.09
N HIS A 436 -6.45 41.56 28.04
CA HIS A 436 -5.12 42.16 28.14
C HIS A 436 -4.32 42.00 26.84
N LYS A 437 -4.30 40.78 26.29
CA LYS A 437 -3.62 40.48 25.02
C LYS A 437 -4.22 41.22 23.83
N ARG A 438 -5.53 41.51 23.84
CA ARG A 438 -6.17 42.36 22.83
C ARG A 438 -5.72 43.81 22.97
N SER A 439 -5.69 44.35 24.19
CA SER A 439 -5.26 45.72 24.46
C SER A 439 -3.81 45.97 24.00
N GLU A 440 -2.92 44.99 24.12
CA GLU A 440 -1.56 45.06 23.58
C GLU A 440 -1.53 45.11 22.05
N ARG A 441 -2.47 44.42 21.39
CA ARG A 441 -2.54 44.31 19.93
C ARG A 441 -3.21 45.53 19.28
N ASN A 442 -4.18 46.13 19.98
CA ASN A 442 -4.98 47.27 19.54
C ASN A 442 -4.90 48.41 20.58
N PRO A 443 -3.78 49.15 20.66
CA PRO A 443 -3.59 50.18 21.69
C PRO A 443 -4.53 51.40 21.54
N ASP A 444 -5.11 51.60 20.36
CA ASP A 444 -6.00 52.74 20.07
C ASP A 444 -7.49 52.46 20.39
N GLU A 445 -7.83 51.24 20.82
CA GLU A 445 -9.21 50.80 21.09
C GLU A 445 -9.55 51.01 22.58
N GLU A 446 -10.19 52.13 22.92
CA GLU A 446 -10.67 52.40 24.30
C GLU A 446 -11.82 51.44 24.69
N LEU A 447 -11.47 50.35 25.37
CA LEU A 447 -12.42 49.42 25.99
C LEU A 447 -12.97 50.03 27.29
N TRP A 448 -14.09 50.75 27.20
CA TRP A 448 -14.80 51.29 28.36
C TRP A 448 -15.15 50.19 29.38
N VAL A 449 -15.21 50.51 30.68
CA VAL A 449 -15.58 49.56 31.76
C VAL A 449 -16.96 48.91 31.53
N VAL A 450 -17.86 49.61 30.86
CA VAL A 450 -19.17 49.10 30.42
C VAL A 450 -19.02 47.99 29.38
N PHE A 451 -18.01 48.11 28.49
CA PHE A 451 -17.67 47.13 27.47
C PHE A 451 -17.09 45.84 28.08
N LEU A 452 -16.28 45.95 29.13
CA LEU A 452 -15.76 44.80 29.89
C LEU A 452 -16.87 43.94 30.51
N LEU A 453 -17.91 44.58 31.06
CA LEU A 453 -19.09 43.89 31.60
C LEU A 453 -19.97 43.28 30.51
N LEU A 454 -19.99 43.87 29.31
CA LEU A 454 -20.70 43.34 28.15
C LEU A 454 -19.93 42.18 27.49
N LEU A 455 -18.60 42.21 27.52
CA LEU A 455 -17.72 41.19 26.96
C LEU A 455 -17.80 39.88 27.73
N SER A 456 -17.84 39.92 29.06
CA SER A 456 -18.04 38.70 29.86
C SER A 456 -19.41 38.07 29.62
N ARG A 457 -20.43 38.89 29.30
CA ARG A 457 -21.79 38.44 28.97
C ARG A 457 -21.90 37.94 27.53
N PHE A 458 -21.15 38.54 26.61
CA PHE A 458 -21.01 38.10 25.23
C PHE A 458 -20.21 36.80 25.11
N CYS A 459 -19.25 36.54 25.99
CA CYS A 459 -18.54 35.26 26.04
C CYS A 459 -19.37 34.14 26.69
N PHE A 460 -20.40 34.50 27.48
CA PHE A 460 -21.31 33.55 28.10
C PHE A 460 -22.44 33.12 27.13
N MET A 461 -22.83 34.02 26.22
CA MET A 461 -23.65 33.71 25.04
C MET A 461 -22.81 32.99 23.99
#